data_AF-A0A6I9WQB2-F1
#
_entry.id   AF-A0A6I9WQB2-F1
#
_cell.length_a   1.000
_cell.length_b   1.000
_cell.length_c   1.000
_cell.angle_alpha   90.00
_cell.angle_beta   90.00
_cell.angle_gamma   90.00
#
_symmetry.space_group_name_H-M   'P 1'
#
loop_
_entity.id
_entity.type
_entity.pdbx_description
1 polymer ?
#
loop_
_entity_poly.entity_id
_entity_poly.type
_entity_poly.pdbx_seq_one_letter_code
_entity_poly.pdbx_strand_id
1 'polypeptide(L)'
;MKMKNEDEFLILIIYWINLYILLIRKKKQIRRLNRRWLVRPINRMRDQNGDYNNLFQEIKSDSKLFYRYTRMTLVHFQQLVQITKPYLTKKSSRALNPELRLLITLRYLATDDQPFSIALAFRVGESTVREVIKEVCLILIKILNPISNLSVSMEEDWKKYTYGYWKKWNIPNCLGSVDGKHVRLCCPPNSGSLHYNYKKFYSIVLLATAEHLYRFMLIDIGAYGGNSDGGIFNECDIGINLKNNQLNLPEESINLPDSDIKTHTYFVADDAFKLSKRIMKPYSSKNLIYKQKIFNYRLSRARRTVESAFGIFSNKWRIFHTAISMLPETADLIVTASVCLHNYVLKEEQRSVHKMYSQEEIPNNNTNQDVPWISIPNVLEEDNNDIRTAEAQRNILSDYFISEAGKVEWQHDYHDYMIDLFKEVFMQMNK
;
A
#
# COMPACT_ATOMS: atom_id res chain seq x y z
N MET A 1 53.91 -7.92 0.05
CA MET A 1 53.60 -8.95 -0.98
C MET A 1 52.20 -9.53 -0.73
N LYS A 2 51.14 -8.71 -0.89
CA LYS A 2 49.74 -9.13 -0.57
C LYS A 2 48.67 -8.59 -1.55
N MET A 3 49.07 -8.07 -2.71
CA MET A 3 48.16 -7.43 -3.69
C MET A 3 47.93 -8.24 -4.98
N LYS A 4 48.59 -9.37 -5.22
CA LYS A 4 48.45 -10.12 -6.49
C LYS A 4 47.18 -10.97 -6.60
N ASN A 5 46.59 -11.38 -5.48
CA ASN A 5 45.46 -12.32 -5.49
C ASN A 5 44.09 -11.65 -5.75
N GLU A 6 43.92 -10.37 -5.41
CA GLU A 6 42.64 -9.67 -5.59
C GLU A 6 42.40 -9.36 -7.07
N ASP A 7 43.43 -8.93 -7.80
CA ASP A 7 43.35 -8.65 -9.23
C ASP A 7 43.07 -9.92 -10.05
N GLU A 8 43.74 -11.03 -9.72
CA GLU A 8 43.48 -12.33 -10.37
C GLU A 8 42.05 -12.83 -10.11
N PHE A 9 41.54 -12.65 -8.88
CA PHE A 9 40.16 -12.97 -8.54
C PHE A 9 39.15 -12.11 -9.29
N LEU A 10 39.41 -10.80 -9.41
CA LEU A 10 38.58 -9.87 -10.19
C LEU A 10 38.54 -10.24 -11.68
N ILE A 11 39.69 -10.60 -12.25
CA ILE A 11 39.81 -11.06 -13.64
C ILE A 11 39.00 -12.35 -13.87
N LEU A 12 39.06 -13.29 -12.92
CA LEU A 12 38.26 -14.52 -12.95
C LEU A 12 36.76 -14.20 -12.93
N ILE A 13 36.30 -13.29 -12.06
CA ILE A 13 34.90 -12.85 -12.01
C ILE A 13 34.48 -12.26 -13.36
N ILE A 14 35.28 -11.35 -13.93
CA ILE A 14 35.00 -10.74 -15.24
C ILE A 14 34.92 -11.79 -16.35
N TYR A 15 35.80 -12.79 -16.33
CA TYR A 15 35.78 -13.89 -17.30
C TYR A 15 34.51 -14.72 -17.19
N TRP A 16 34.10 -15.10 -15.96
CA TRP A 16 32.86 -15.83 -15.70
C TRP A 16 31.62 -15.03 -16.12
N ILE A 17 31.58 -13.72 -15.84
CA ILE A 17 30.50 -12.82 -16.29
C ILE A 17 30.42 -12.78 -17.82
N ASN A 18 31.56 -12.63 -18.50
CA ASN A 18 31.60 -12.60 -19.97
C ASN A 18 31.19 -13.94 -20.59
N LEU A 19 31.66 -15.06 -20.04
CA LEU A 19 31.25 -16.39 -20.47
C LEU A 19 29.74 -16.60 -20.29
N TYR A 20 29.20 -16.17 -19.14
CA TYR A 20 27.76 -16.21 -18.87
C TYR A 20 26.96 -15.36 -19.87
N ILE A 21 27.41 -14.14 -20.19
CA ILE A 21 26.81 -13.27 -21.21
C ILE A 21 26.83 -13.95 -22.60
N LEU A 22 27.95 -14.58 -22.98
CA LEU A 22 28.08 -15.30 -24.24
C LEU A 22 27.10 -16.49 -24.32
N LEU A 23 26.97 -17.27 -23.25
CA LEU A 23 26.03 -18.38 -23.17
C LEU A 23 24.58 -17.89 -23.30
N ILE A 24 24.21 -16.77 -22.67
CA ILE A 24 22.90 -16.14 -22.84
C ILE A 24 22.68 -15.70 -24.29
N ARG A 25 23.68 -15.08 -24.93
CA ARG A 25 23.61 -14.66 -26.33
C ARG A 25 23.40 -15.84 -27.27
N LYS A 26 24.17 -16.94 -27.10
CA LYS A 26 24.03 -18.18 -27.87
C LYS A 26 22.64 -18.80 -27.69
N LYS A 27 22.13 -18.90 -26.45
CA LYS A 27 20.76 -19.34 -26.18
C LYS A 27 19.71 -18.46 -26.87
N LYS A 28 19.87 -17.12 -26.81
CA LYS A 28 18.97 -16.17 -27.50
C LYS A 28 19.02 -16.33 -29.02
N GLN A 29 20.20 -16.58 -29.59
CA GLN A 29 20.38 -16.78 -31.03
C GLN A 29 19.71 -18.08 -31.51
N ILE A 30 19.94 -19.20 -30.82
CA ILE A 30 19.28 -20.48 -31.11
C ILE A 30 17.75 -20.33 -31.05
N ARG A 31 17.23 -19.65 -30.01
CA ARG A 31 15.79 -19.35 -29.91
C ARG A 31 15.28 -18.48 -31.06
N ARG A 32 16.08 -17.57 -31.61
CA ARG A 32 15.69 -16.74 -32.77
C ARG A 32 15.67 -17.56 -34.05
N LEU A 33 16.64 -18.45 -34.25
CA LEU A 33 16.69 -19.33 -35.42
C LEU A 33 15.51 -20.32 -35.44
N ASN A 34 15.14 -20.84 -34.27
CA ASN A 34 14.02 -21.78 -34.14
C ASN A 34 12.64 -21.09 -34.10
N ARG A 35 12.54 -19.77 -34.28
CA ARG A 35 11.25 -19.07 -34.27
C ARG A 35 10.53 -19.25 -35.60
N ARG A 36 9.39 -19.95 -35.56
CA ARG A 36 8.44 -20.02 -36.69
C ARG A 36 7.96 -18.65 -37.15
N TRP A 37 7.80 -17.70 -36.21
CA TRP A 37 7.34 -16.35 -36.51
C TRP A 37 8.16 -15.31 -35.74
N LEU A 38 8.59 -14.25 -36.42
CA LEU A 38 9.14 -13.06 -35.75
C LEU A 38 8.05 -12.30 -35.00
N VAL A 39 6.92 -12.05 -35.69
CA VAL A 39 5.66 -11.53 -35.15
C VAL A 39 4.55 -12.42 -35.70
N ARG A 40 3.68 -12.93 -34.81
CA ARG A 40 2.54 -13.77 -35.20
C ARG A 40 1.65 -13.00 -36.19
N PRO A 41 1.08 -13.64 -37.23
CA PRO A 41 0.25 -12.96 -38.23
C PRO A 41 -0.87 -12.11 -37.64
N ILE A 42 -1.58 -12.62 -36.63
CA ILE A 42 -2.66 -11.89 -35.94
C ILE A 42 -2.21 -10.56 -35.31
N ASN A 43 -0.94 -10.47 -34.88
CA ASN A 43 -0.35 -9.30 -34.24
C ASN A 43 0.16 -8.25 -35.24
N ARG A 44 0.17 -8.57 -36.55
CA ARG A 44 0.55 -7.61 -37.60
C ARG A 44 -0.55 -6.57 -37.83
N MET A 45 -1.80 -6.96 -37.60
CA MET A 45 -2.98 -6.09 -37.73
C MET A 45 -3.30 -5.35 -36.42
N ARG A 46 -2.28 -5.02 -35.61
CA ARG A 46 -2.48 -4.34 -34.31
C ARG A 46 -3.13 -2.99 -34.50
N ASP A 47 -2.67 -2.23 -35.48
CA ASP A 47 -3.09 -0.85 -35.61
C ASP A 47 -4.54 -0.74 -36.11
N GLN A 48 -5.00 -1.71 -36.92
CA GLN A 48 -6.38 -1.74 -37.43
C GLN A 48 -7.36 -2.41 -36.47
N ASN A 49 -6.94 -3.47 -35.76
CA ASN A 49 -7.85 -4.37 -35.07
C ASN A 49 -7.52 -4.58 -33.58
N GLY A 50 -6.57 -3.84 -33.03
CA GLY A 50 -6.23 -3.89 -31.61
C GLY A 50 -7.08 -2.92 -30.80
N ASP A 51 -7.45 -3.32 -29.58
CA ASP A 51 -8.32 -2.54 -28.70
C ASP A 51 -7.86 -1.09 -28.49
N TYR A 52 -6.55 -0.83 -28.50
CA TYR A 52 -6.02 0.51 -28.25
C TYR A 52 -6.45 1.56 -29.27
N ASN A 53 -6.49 1.22 -30.56
CA ASN A 53 -6.88 2.17 -31.62
C ASN A 53 -8.39 2.17 -31.87
N ASN A 54 -9.11 1.15 -31.37
CA ASN A 54 -10.55 1.00 -31.53
C ASN A 54 -11.24 1.21 -30.17
N LEU A 55 -11.60 0.12 -29.49
CA LEU A 55 -12.36 0.09 -28.24
C LEU A 55 -11.90 1.13 -27.20
N PHE A 56 -10.60 1.29 -26.96
CA PHE A 56 -10.10 2.23 -25.97
C PHE A 56 -10.39 3.69 -26.34
N GLN A 57 -10.34 4.06 -27.62
CA GLN A 57 -10.68 5.42 -28.06
C GLN A 57 -12.18 5.69 -27.89
N GLU A 58 -13.04 4.69 -28.15
CA GLU A 58 -14.49 4.78 -27.89
C GLU A 58 -14.76 4.95 -26.39
N ILE A 59 -14.11 4.15 -25.55
CA ILE A 59 -14.27 4.18 -24.09
C ILE A 59 -13.88 5.54 -23.48
N LYS A 60 -12.95 6.30 -24.08
CA LYS A 60 -12.60 7.65 -23.58
C LYS A 60 -13.79 8.61 -23.54
N SER A 61 -14.82 8.40 -24.37
CA SER A 61 -16.03 9.22 -24.37
C SER A 61 -17.04 8.85 -23.25
N ASP A 62 -16.97 7.62 -22.72
CA ASP A 62 -17.83 7.14 -21.63
C ASP A 62 -17.04 7.10 -20.32
N SER A 63 -17.28 8.09 -19.45
CA SER A 63 -16.58 8.22 -18.17
C SER A 63 -16.77 7.02 -17.25
N LYS A 64 -17.97 6.40 -17.22
CA LYS A 64 -18.27 5.25 -16.37
C LYS A 64 -17.55 4.01 -16.88
N LEU A 65 -17.60 3.77 -18.18
CA LEU A 65 -16.93 2.64 -18.79
C LEU A 65 -15.40 2.80 -18.70
N PHE A 66 -14.87 4.00 -18.90
CA PHE A 66 -13.46 4.32 -18.73
C PHE A 66 -12.97 4.02 -17.31
N TYR A 67 -13.73 4.47 -16.30
CA TYR A 67 -13.41 4.18 -14.91
C TYR A 67 -13.47 2.68 -14.62
N ARG A 68 -14.44 1.93 -15.15
CA ARG A 68 -14.48 0.47 -15.01
C ARG A 68 -13.29 -0.22 -15.69
N TYR A 69 -12.81 0.35 -16.81
CA TYR A 69 -11.71 -0.21 -17.59
C TYR A 69 -10.33 0.07 -16.98
N THR A 70 -10.14 1.23 -16.32
CA THR A 70 -8.83 1.73 -15.86
C THR A 70 -8.73 2.01 -14.35
N ARG A 71 -9.87 2.08 -13.65
CA ARG A 71 -10.01 2.40 -12.20
C ARG A 71 -9.59 3.81 -11.80
N MET A 72 -9.58 4.70 -12.78
CA MET A 72 -9.33 6.13 -12.60
C MET A 72 -10.10 6.93 -13.65
N THR A 73 -10.25 8.23 -13.42
CA THR A 73 -10.88 9.13 -14.40
C THR A 73 -9.94 9.36 -15.59
N LEU A 74 -10.49 9.79 -16.74
CA LEU A 74 -9.69 10.12 -17.91
C LEU A 74 -8.63 11.20 -17.61
N VAL A 75 -8.98 12.18 -16.79
CA VAL A 75 -8.07 13.27 -16.37
C VAL A 75 -6.88 12.70 -15.59
N HIS A 76 -7.12 11.88 -14.57
CA HIS A 76 -6.05 11.27 -13.79
C HIS A 76 -5.21 10.31 -14.63
N PHE A 77 -5.84 9.57 -15.55
CA PHE A 77 -5.12 8.73 -16.50
C PHE A 77 -4.17 9.55 -17.39
N GLN A 78 -4.63 10.67 -17.96
CA GLN A 78 -3.80 11.54 -18.79
C GLN A 78 -2.63 12.15 -18.01
N GLN A 79 -2.87 12.58 -16.77
CA GLN A 79 -1.81 13.05 -15.86
C GLN A 79 -0.79 11.94 -15.58
N LEU A 80 -1.25 10.72 -15.29
CA LEU A 80 -0.39 9.57 -15.07
C LEU A 80 0.43 9.23 -16.31
N VAL A 81 -0.16 9.29 -17.51
CA VAL A 81 0.55 9.15 -18.78
C VAL A 81 1.63 10.22 -18.89
N GLN A 82 1.33 11.48 -18.59
CA GLN A 82 2.29 12.58 -18.71
C GLN A 82 3.52 12.38 -17.81
N ILE A 83 3.33 12.04 -16.53
CA ILE A 83 4.45 11.85 -15.59
C ILE A 83 5.26 10.58 -15.88
N THR A 84 4.63 9.54 -16.43
CA THR A 84 5.29 8.27 -16.75
C THR A 84 5.93 8.23 -18.15
N LYS A 85 5.46 9.05 -19.09
CA LYS A 85 5.90 9.07 -20.50
C LYS A 85 7.42 9.16 -20.68
N PRO A 86 8.18 9.99 -19.95
CA PRO A 86 9.65 10.06 -20.11
C PRO A 86 10.35 8.73 -19.81
N TYR A 87 9.78 7.94 -18.89
CA TYR A 87 10.36 6.67 -18.43
C TYR A 87 9.85 5.47 -19.23
N LEU A 88 8.63 5.56 -19.79
CA LEU A 88 8.02 4.52 -20.60
C LEU A 88 8.44 4.55 -22.07
N THR A 89 8.95 5.68 -22.55
CA THR A 89 9.39 5.83 -23.94
C THR A 89 10.64 5.00 -24.22
N LYS A 90 10.59 4.17 -25.25
CA LYS A 90 11.72 3.35 -25.71
C LYS A 90 12.21 3.84 -27.07
N LYS A 91 13.52 3.74 -27.30
CA LYS A 91 14.17 4.14 -28.57
C LYS A 91 13.82 3.23 -29.76
N SER A 92 13.32 2.02 -29.53
CA SER A 92 13.02 1.07 -30.60
C SER A 92 11.74 1.44 -31.32
N SER A 93 11.76 1.47 -32.66
CA SER A 93 10.56 1.66 -33.50
C SER A 93 9.49 0.59 -33.32
N ARG A 94 9.83 -0.57 -32.76
CA ARG A 94 8.89 -1.66 -32.45
C ARG A 94 8.30 -1.58 -31.06
N ALA A 95 8.71 -0.61 -30.26
CA ALA A 95 8.19 -0.45 -28.91
C ALA A 95 6.73 0.00 -28.97
N LEU A 96 5.93 -0.52 -28.04
CA LEU A 96 4.59 0.00 -27.80
C LEU A 96 4.70 1.45 -27.32
N ASN A 97 3.78 2.30 -27.75
CA ASN A 97 3.75 3.68 -27.27
C ASN A 97 3.50 3.72 -25.74
N PRO A 98 3.96 4.77 -25.04
CA PRO A 98 3.86 4.86 -23.58
C PRO A 98 2.43 4.69 -23.03
N GLU A 99 1.43 5.30 -23.68
CA GLU A 99 0.04 5.22 -23.24
C GLU A 99 -0.50 3.78 -23.32
N LEU A 100 -0.22 3.04 -24.39
CA LEU A 100 -0.61 1.62 -24.50
C LEU A 100 0.08 0.75 -23.46
N ARG A 101 1.36 1.01 -23.18
CA ARG A 101 2.09 0.26 -22.15
C ARG A 101 1.44 0.43 -20.78
N LEU A 102 1.11 1.67 -20.43
CA LEU A 102 0.41 1.98 -19.19
C LEU A 102 -1.00 1.36 -19.18
N LEU A 103 -1.75 1.48 -20.27
CA LEU A 103 -3.09 0.93 -20.41
C LEU A 103 -3.12 -0.59 -20.22
N ILE A 104 -2.20 -1.33 -20.85
CA ILE A 104 -2.08 -2.79 -20.69
C ILE A 104 -1.94 -3.16 -19.22
N THR A 105 -1.07 -2.45 -18.50
CA THR A 105 -0.83 -2.70 -17.08
C THR A 105 -2.04 -2.33 -16.24
N LEU A 106 -2.65 -1.16 -16.44
CA LEU A 106 -3.85 -0.77 -15.71
C LEU A 106 -5.02 -1.73 -15.97
N ARG A 107 -5.20 -2.16 -17.22
CA ARG A 107 -6.21 -3.16 -17.58
C ARG A 107 -6.00 -4.46 -16.81
N TYR A 108 -4.76 -4.93 -16.74
CA TYR A 108 -4.42 -6.12 -15.95
C TYR A 108 -4.76 -5.97 -14.46
N LEU A 109 -4.41 -4.84 -13.85
CA LEU A 109 -4.70 -4.58 -12.44
C LEU A 109 -6.21 -4.40 -12.16
N ALA A 110 -6.94 -3.78 -13.10
CA ALA A 110 -8.33 -3.37 -12.95
C ALA A 110 -9.37 -4.49 -13.10
N THR A 111 -9.05 -5.51 -13.92
CA THR A 111 -10.03 -6.52 -14.37
C THR A 111 -9.58 -7.96 -14.23
N ASP A 112 -8.53 -8.22 -13.44
CA ASP A 112 -8.12 -9.58 -13.05
C ASP A 112 -7.92 -10.57 -14.22
N ASP A 113 -7.69 -10.03 -15.43
CA ASP A 113 -7.70 -10.79 -16.67
C ASP A 113 -6.34 -11.49 -16.88
N GLN A 114 -6.35 -12.59 -17.62
CA GLN A 114 -5.14 -13.34 -17.89
C GLN A 114 -4.26 -12.59 -18.90
N PRO A 115 -2.92 -12.59 -18.74
CA PRO A 115 -2.01 -11.92 -19.68
C PRO A 115 -2.20 -12.36 -21.14
N PHE A 116 -2.64 -13.61 -21.37
CA PHE A 116 -2.95 -14.13 -22.69
C PHE A 116 -4.18 -13.47 -23.31
N SER A 117 -5.26 -13.26 -22.55
CA SER A 117 -6.48 -12.57 -23.00
C SER A 117 -6.16 -11.13 -23.40
N ILE A 118 -5.45 -10.41 -22.52
CA ILE A 118 -4.97 -9.04 -22.79
C ILE A 118 -4.08 -9.02 -24.04
N ALA A 119 -3.23 -10.04 -24.23
CA ALA A 119 -2.36 -10.11 -25.40
C ALA A 119 -3.15 -10.24 -26.71
N LEU A 120 -4.24 -11.02 -26.72
CA LEU A 120 -5.12 -11.16 -27.87
C LEU A 120 -5.88 -9.86 -28.15
N ALA A 121 -6.45 -9.24 -27.12
CA ALA A 121 -7.21 -7.98 -27.21
C ALA A 121 -6.36 -6.84 -27.82
N PHE A 122 -5.14 -6.66 -27.31
CA PHE A 122 -4.22 -5.62 -27.80
C PHE A 122 -3.34 -6.07 -28.99
N ARG A 123 -3.51 -7.30 -29.50
CA ARG A 123 -2.71 -7.86 -30.61
C ARG A 123 -1.20 -7.74 -30.38
N VAL A 124 -0.78 -8.13 -29.19
CA VAL A 124 0.61 -8.15 -28.73
C VAL A 124 1.02 -9.58 -28.35
N GLY A 125 2.32 -9.83 -28.16
CA GLY A 125 2.76 -11.15 -27.67
C GLY A 125 2.49 -11.28 -26.18
N GLU A 126 2.05 -12.45 -25.70
CA GLU A 126 1.85 -12.69 -24.26
C GLU A 126 3.12 -12.39 -23.44
N SER A 127 4.27 -12.83 -23.93
CA SER A 127 5.57 -12.51 -23.30
C SER A 127 5.85 -11.01 -23.28
N THR A 128 5.36 -10.26 -24.27
CA THR A 128 5.45 -8.80 -24.29
C THR A 128 4.53 -8.17 -23.24
N VAL A 129 3.31 -8.67 -23.07
CA VAL A 129 2.38 -8.19 -22.02
C VAL A 129 2.99 -8.39 -20.64
N ARG A 130 3.49 -9.60 -20.34
CA ARG A 130 4.12 -9.90 -19.05
C ARG A 130 5.31 -8.99 -18.76
N GLU A 131 6.16 -8.75 -19.76
CA GLU A 131 7.30 -7.83 -19.62
C GLU A 131 6.85 -6.38 -19.45
N VAL A 132 5.83 -5.94 -20.19
CA VAL A 132 5.26 -4.59 -20.06
C VAL A 132 4.68 -4.37 -18.68
N ILE A 133 3.91 -5.32 -18.14
CA ILE A 133 3.36 -5.25 -16.78
C ILE A 133 4.50 -5.05 -15.77
N LYS A 134 5.53 -5.90 -15.83
CA LYS A 134 6.69 -5.81 -14.93
C LYS A 134 7.41 -4.46 -15.05
N GLU A 135 7.76 -4.04 -16.26
CA GLU A 135 8.47 -2.78 -16.52
C GLU A 135 7.65 -1.56 -16.07
N VAL A 136 6.35 -1.53 -16.36
CA VAL A 136 5.46 -0.43 -15.98
C VAL A 136 5.28 -0.40 -14.46
N CYS A 137 5.09 -1.53 -13.78
CA CYS A 137 5.02 -1.59 -12.32
C CYS A 137 6.28 -0.98 -11.67
N LEU A 138 7.48 -1.34 -12.16
CA LEU A 138 8.74 -0.73 -11.69
C LEU A 138 8.78 0.79 -11.87
N ILE A 139 8.34 1.28 -13.03
CA ILE A 139 8.29 2.72 -13.33
C ILE A 139 7.27 3.43 -12.45
N LEU A 140 6.09 2.82 -12.24
CA LEU A 140 5.05 3.35 -11.36
C LEU A 140 5.55 3.46 -9.93
N ILE A 141 6.22 2.43 -9.40
CA ILE A 141 6.83 2.47 -8.06
C ILE A 141 7.83 3.63 -8.01
N LYS A 142 8.75 3.72 -8.96
CA LYS A 142 9.78 4.78 -8.98
C LYS A 142 9.18 6.20 -8.94
N ILE A 143 8.09 6.44 -9.66
CA ILE A 143 7.50 7.78 -9.83
C ILE A 143 6.50 8.09 -8.72
N LEU A 144 5.63 7.13 -8.39
CA LEU A 144 4.52 7.35 -7.48
C LEU A 144 4.91 7.17 -6.02
N ASN A 145 5.91 6.35 -5.69
CA ASN A 145 6.35 6.14 -4.31
C ASN A 145 6.65 7.49 -3.61
N PRO A 146 7.49 8.39 -4.18
CA PRO A 146 7.72 9.73 -3.61
C PRO A 146 6.47 10.61 -3.54
N ILE A 147 5.57 10.53 -4.52
CA ILE A 147 4.35 11.36 -4.58
C ILE A 147 3.32 10.92 -3.54
N SER A 148 3.32 9.62 -3.22
CA SER A 148 2.42 8.97 -2.29
C SER A 148 2.89 9.02 -0.84
N ASN A 149 4.09 9.56 -0.57
CA ASN A 149 4.77 9.56 0.73
C ASN A 149 4.84 8.17 1.38
N LEU A 150 4.90 7.14 0.55
CA LEU A 150 5.06 5.78 1.02
C LEU A 150 6.54 5.65 1.45
N SER A 151 6.77 5.19 2.69
CA SER A 151 8.10 5.03 3.32
C SER A 151 8.78 6.26 3.96
N VAL A 152 8.33 7.50 3.73
CA VAL A 152 8.90 8.68 4.42
C VAL A 152 7.79 9.64 4.82
N SER A 153 7.54 9.73 6.13
CA SER A 153 6.66 10.74 6.71
C SER A 153 7.51 11.69 7.55
N MET A 154 7.32 12.99 7.34
CA MET A 154 7.91 14.00 8.22
C MET A 154 7.16 14.05 9.55
N GLU A 155 7.73 14.66 10.58
CA GLU A 155 7.06 14.83 11.87
C GLU A 155 5.69 15.52 11.73
N GLU A 156 5.57 16.46 10.79
CA GLU A 156 4.33 17.14 10.43
C GLU A 156 3.26 16.18 9.88
N ASP A 157 3.64 15.19 9.09
CA ASP A 157 2.72 14.17 8.57
C ASP A 157 2.16 13.33 9.73
N TRP A 158 3.02 12.93 10.68
CA TRP A 158 2.59 12.18 11.86
C TRP A 158 1.60 12.98 12.71
N LYS A 159 1.84 14.28 12.93
CA LYS A 159 0.90 15.18 13.63
C LYS A 159 -0.44 15.29 12.89
N LYS A 160 -0.42 15.35 11.57
CA LYS A 160 -1.64 15.34 10.76
C LYS A 160 -2.40 14.03 10.91
N TYR A 161 -1.71 12.90 10.95
CA TYR A 161 -2.37 11.60 11.12
C TYR A 161 -2.99 11.45 12.51
N THR A 162 -2.31 11.85 13.58
CA THR A 162 -2.87 11.81 14.95
C THR A 162 -4.11 12.69 15.07
N TYR A 163 -4.06 13.92 14.54
CA TYR A 163 -5.22 14.80 14.51
C TYR A 163 -6.38 14.20 13.69
N GLY A 164 -6.07 13.61 12.53
CA GLY A 164 -7.05 12.96 11.67
C GLY A 164 -7.74 11.76 12.33
N TYR A 165 -6.98 10.93 13.06
CA TYR A 165 -7.53 9.81 13.84
C TYR A 165 -8.37 10.28 15.01
N TRP A 166 -7.97 11.33 15.70
CA TRP A 166 -8.79 11.94 16.73
C TRP A 166 -10.13 12.43 16.17
N LYS A 167 -10.08 13.22 15.10
CA LYS A 167 -11.26 13.86 14.52
C LYS A 167 -12.26 12.87 13.89
N LYS A 168 -11.77 11.84 13.18
CA LYS A 168 -12.65 10.89 12.46
C LYS A 168 -12.98 9.62 13.24
N TRP A 169 -12.03 9.13 14.04
CA TRP A 169 -12.11 7.81 14.66
C TRP A 169 -12.16 7.89 16.18
N ASN A 170 -12.11 9.10 16.75
CA ASN A 170 -12.10 9.36 18.19
C ASN A 170 -11.05 8.52 18.92
N ILE A 171 -9.88 8.36 18.32
CA ILE A 171 -8.72 7.80 19.01
C ILE A 171 -7.61 8.86 19.02
N PRO A 172 -7.24 9.39 20.21
CA PRO A 172 -6.17 10.35 20.35
C PRO A 172 -4.80 9.70 20.13
N ASN A 173 -3.81 10.50 19.74
CA ASN A 173 -2.40 10.10 19.59
C ASN A 173 -2.14 8.87 18.70
N CYS A 174 -3.11 8.42 17.91
CA CYS A 174 -2.97 7.29 17.01
C CYS A 174 -2.43 7.73 15.65
N LEU A 175 -1.31 7.13 15.25
CA LEU A 175 -0.65 7.40 13.98
C LEU A 175 -1.33 6.68 12.82
N GLY A 176 -1.91 5.51 13.09
CA GLY A 176 -2.33 4.57 12.07
C GLY A 176 -2.83 3.26 12.64
N SER A 177 -3.44 2.45 11.79
CA SER A 177 -3.70 1.05 12.07
C SER A 177 -2.77 0.17 11.24
N VAL A 178 -2.32 -0.95 11.81
CA VAL A 178 -1.46 -1.94 11.14
C VAL A 178 -2.16 -3.28 11.06
N ASP A 179 -2.09 -3.92 9.89
CA ASP A 179 -2.65 -5.25 9.67
C ASP A 179 -2.00 -5.92 8.43
N GLY A 180 -2.12 -7.25 8.36
CA GLY A 180 -1.62 -8.07 7.26
C GLY A 180 -2.72 -8.46 6.26
N LYS A 181 -2.35 -8.54 4.98
CA LYS A 181 -3.20 -9.03 3.91
C LYS A 181 -2.50 -10.12 3.10
N HIS A 182 -3.11 -11.30 3.01
CA HIS A 182 -2.66 -12.33 2.08
C HIS A 182 -3.05 -11.98 0.63
N VAL A 183 -2.05 -11.91 -0.25
CA VAL A 183 -2.21 -11.81 -1.69
C VAL A 183 -2.00 -13.18 -2.31
N ARG A 184 -3.02 -13.69 -3.00
CA ARG A 184 -3.02 -15.04 -3.58
C ARG A 184 -2.08 -15.12 -4.78
N LEU A 185 -1.30 -16.20 -4.84
CA LEU A 185 -0.46 -16.55 -5.97
C LEU A 185 -0.91 -17.88 -6.57
N CYS A 186 -0.74 -18.03 -7.87
CA CYS A 186 -0.69 -19.37 -8.47
C CYS A 186 0.60 -20.05 -8.01
N CYS A 187 0.54 -21.33 -7.65
CA CYS A 187 1.69 -22.10 -7.16
C CYS A 187 2.93 -21.86 -8.06
N PRO A 188 3.99 -21.22 -7.55
CA PRO A 188 5.20 -21.01 -8.33
C PRO A 188 5.86 -22.36 -8.65
N PRO A 189 6.43 -22.55 -9.85
CA PRO A 189 7.15 -23.78 -10.16
C PRO A 189 8.27 -24.03 -9.15
N ASN A 190 8.35 -25.24 -8.60
CA ASN A 190 9.38 -25.67 -7.63
C ASN A 190 9.39 -24.96 -6.26
N SER A 191 8.29 -24.34 -5.82
CA SER A 191 8.26 -23.60 -4.53
C SER A 191 8.03 -24.45 -3.27
N GLY A 192 7.74 -25.75 -3.40
CA GLY A 192 7.35 -26.59 -2.25
C GLY A 192 6.15 -26.02 -1.49
N SER A 193 6.19 -26.06 -0.16
CA SER A 193 5.16 -25.52 0.75
C SER A 193 5.44 -24.11 1.28
N LEU A 194 6.56 -23.47 0.90
CA LEU A 194 7.02 -22.19 1.48
C LEU A 194 5.98 -21.06 1.43
N HIS A 195 5.18 -20.99 0.37
CA HIS A 195 4.12 -19.99 0.24
C HIS A 195 2.72 -20.52 0.60
N TYR A 196 2.60 -21.79 1.01
CA TYR A 196 1.33 -22.43 1.33
C TYR A 196 0.85 -21.98 2.72
N ASN A 197 -0.21 -21.19 2.77
CA ASN A 197 -0.73 -20.65 4.02
C ASN A 197 -1.67 -21.63 4.76
N TYR A 198 -2.02 -21.29 5.99
CA TYR A 198 -2.98 -22.04 6.83
C TYR A 198 -4.37 -22.17 6.21
N LYS A 199 -4.72 -21.31 5.24
CA LYS A 199 -5.96 -21.35 4.44
C LYS A 199 -5.84 -22.22 3.18
N LYS A 200 -4.79 -23.02 3.05
CA LYS A 200 -4.54 -23.99 1.97
C LYS A 200 -4.33 -23.36 0.58
N PHE A 201 -3.80 -22.15 0.48
CA PHE A 201 -3.43 -21.52 -0.79
C PHE A 201 -2.05 -20.86 -0.76
N TYR A 202 -1.45 -20.66 -1.93
CA TYR A 202 -0.16 -19.98 -2.08
C TYR A 202 -0.35 -18.47 -1.94
N SER A 203 0.39 -17.80 -1.06
CA SER A 203 0.30 -16.35 -0.88
C SER A 203 1.60 -15.70 -0.43
N ILE A 204 1.74 -14.43 -0.79
CA ILE A 204 2.63 -13.47 -0.14
C ILE A 204 1.80 -12.61 0.81
N VAL A 205 2.42 -12.17 1.91
CA VAL A 205 1.77 -11.24 2.85
C VAL A 205 2.19 -9.81 2.48
N LEU A 206 1.19 -8.93 2.38
CA LEU A 206 1.32 -7.48 2.39
C LEU A 206 1.00 -7.02 3.81
N LEU A 207 2.02 -6.60 4.56
CA LEU A 207 1.84 -5.92 5.83
C LEU A 207 1.79 -4.42 5.54
N ALA A 208 0.77 -3.72 6.06
CA ALA A 208 0.63 -2.30 5.78
C ALA A 208 0.12 -1.52 6.98
N THR A 209 0.51 -0.24 7.05
CA THR A 209 -0.12 0.74 7.94
C THR A 209 -1.03 1.68 7.13
N ALA A 210 -2.22 1.98 7.65
CA ALA A 210 -3.16 2.90 7.02
C ALA A 210 -3.40 4.14 7.88
N GLU A 211 -3.48 5.31 7.23
CA GLU A 211 -3.91 6.54 7.89
C GLU A 211 -5.44 6.66 7.97
N HIS A 212 -5.90 7.72 8.63
CA HIS A 212 -7.32 8.03 8.85
C HIS A 212 -8.17 8.21 7.57
N LEU A 213 -7.56 8.37 6.38
CA LEU A 213 -8.23 8.45 5.07
C LEU A 213 -7.95 7.24 4.17
N TYR A 214 -7.61 6.09 4.76
CA TYR A 214 -7.44 4.81 4.05
C TYR A 214 -6.30 4.79 3.01
N ARG A 215 -5.36 5.73 3.10
CA ARG A 215 -4.10 5.69 2.36
C ARG A 215 -3.08 4.88 3.14
N PHE A 216 -2.26 4.11 2.44
CA PHE A 216 -1.18 3.34 3.07
C PHE A 216 0.02 4.26 3.34
N MET A 217 0.68 4.11 4.49
CA MET A 217 1.85 4.94 4.86
C MET A 217 3.15 4.13 4.77
N LEU A 218 3.14 2.95 5.39
CA LEU A 218 4.27 2.01 5.41
C LEU A 218 3.77 0.67 4.90
N ILE A 219 4.57 0.00 4.09
CA ILE A 219 4.28 -1.34 3.59
C ILE A 219 5.53 -2.22 3.65
N ASP A 220 5.31 -3.51 3.85
CA ASP A 220 6.29 -4.57 3.69
C ASP A 220 5.62 -5.73 2.95
N ILE A 221 6.31 -6.27 1.94
CA ILE A 221 5.75 -7.27 1.01
C ILE A 221 6.76 -8.40 0.84
N GLY A 222 6.24 -9.62 0.78
CA GLY A 222 7.00 -10.79 0.33
C GLY A 222 7.21 -11.84 1.43
N ALA A 223 6.75 -11.56 2.65
CA ALA A 223 6.77 -12.56 3.71
C ALA A 223 5.90 -13.78 3.34
N TYR A 224 6.37 -14.95 3.75
CA TYR A 224 5.73 -16.23 3.46
C TYR A 224 4.36 -16.33 4.15
N GLY A 225 3.34 -16.78 3.41
CA GLY A 225 1.96 -16.89 3.91
C GLY A 225 1.74 -17.82 5.11
N GLY A 226 2.73 -18.60 5.52
CA GLY A 226 2.67 -19.42 6.74
C GLY A 226 2.95 -18.66 8.03
N ASN A 227 3.51 -17.45 7.95
CA ASN A 227 3.88 -16.65 9.12
C ASN A 227 2.68 -15.85 9.65
N SER A 228 2.61 -15.64 10.97
CA SER A 228 1.63 -14.74 11.57
C SER A 228 2.02 -13.27 11.37
N ASP A 229 1.04 -12.37 11.36
CA ASP A 229 1.28 -10.94 11.13
C ASP A 229 2.24 -10.34 12.19
N GLY A 230 2.12 -10.76 13.45
CA GLY A 230 3.05 -10.35 14.51
C GLY A 230 4.48 -10.90 14.36
N GLY A 231 4.64 -12.08 13.77
CA GLY A 231 5.97 -12.63 13.44
C GLY A 231 6.62 -11.84 12.31
N ILE A 232 5.87 -11.61 11.23
CA ILE A 232 6.30 -10.80 10.09
C ILE A 232 6.67 -9.38 10.53
N PHE A 233 5.82 -8.76 11.36
CA PHE A 233 6.07 -7.41 11.87
C PHE A 233 7.40 -7.28 12.59
N ASN A 234 7.83 -8.29 13.36
CA ASN A 234 9.07 -8.21 14.13
C ASN A 234 10.34 -8.23 13.29
N GLU A 235 10.29 -8.83 12.10
CA GLU A 235 11.40 -9.04 11.18
C GLU A 235 11.37 -8.09 9.98
N CYS A 236 10.22 -7.49 9.68
CA CYS A 236 10.04 -6.58 8.55
C CYS A 236 10.66 -5.19 8.79
N ASP A 237 10.87 -4.46 7.69
CA ASP A 237 11.42 -3.10 7.71
C ASP A 237 10.60 -2.16 8.60
N ILE A 238 9.26 -2.32 8.63
CA ILE A 238 8.39 -1.49 9.47
C ILE A 238 8.72 -1.68 10.95
N GLY A 239 8.79 -2.91 11.42
CA GLY A 239 9.04 -3.20 12.83
C GLY A 239 10.48 -2.94 13.25
N ILE A 240 11.45 -3.18 12.37
CA ILE A 240 12.86 -2.84 12.60
C ILE A 240 13.01 -1.32 12.75
N ASN A 241 12.49 -0.54 11.80
CA ASN A 241 12.58 0.91 11.84
C ASN A 241 11.79 1.50 13.02
N LEU A 242 10.67 0.87 13.42
CA LEU A 242 9.91 1.28 14.61
C LEU A 242 10.69 1.04 15.91
N LYS A 243 11.37 -0.11 16.04
CA LYS A 243 12.21 -0.43 17.22
C LYS A 243 13.44 0.46 17.31
N ASN A 244 14.03 0.80 16.18
CA ASN A 244 15.25 1.61 16.12
C ASN A 244 14.97 3.14 16.07
N ASN A 245 13.72 3.59 16.26
CA ASN A 245 13.29 4.99 16.15
C ASN A 245 13.66 5.67 14.81
N GLN A 246 13.69 4.91 13.70
CA GLN A 246 14.08 5.40 12.37
C GLN A 246 12.90 5.93 11.53
N LEU A 247 11.71 6.04 12.13
CA LEU A 247 10.49 6.52 11.47
C LEU A 247 10.20 8.01 11.72
N ASN A 248 11.10 8.74 12.39
CA ASN A 248 10.92 10.16 12.78
C ASN A 248 9.58 10.41 13.49
N LEU A 249 9.17 9.49 14.36
CA LEU A 249 7.96 9.65 15.16
C LEU A 249 8.19 10.70 16.24
N PRO A 250 7.15 11.45 16.67
CA PRO A 250 7.23 12.28 17.86
C PRO A 250 7.74 11.46 19.06
N GLU A 251 8.91 11.85 19.59
CA GLU A 251 9.52 11.21 20.75
C GLU A 251 8.79 11.57 22.04
N GLU A 252 8.37 12.83 22.13
CA GLU A 252 7.67 13.36 23.28
C GLU A 252 6.24 12.80 23.38
N SER A 253 5.80 12.65 24.63
CA SER A 253 4.41 12.32 24.93
C SER A 253 3.51 13.54 24.71
N ILE A 254 2.38 13.33 24.04
CA ILE A 254 1.44 14.36 23.65
C ILE A 254 0.25 14.32 24.61
N ASN A 255 -0.27 15.49 25.00
CA ASN A 255 -1.48 15.57 25.80
C ASN A 255 -2.66 14.89 25.08
N LEU A 256 -3.42 14.09 25.83
CA LEU A 256 -4.73 13.64 25.39
C LEU A 256 -5.65 14.87 25.34
N PRO A 257 -6.57 14.93 24.35
CA PRO A 257 -7.49 16.05 24.20
C PRO A 257 -8.20 16.40 25.51
N ASP A 258 -8.36 17.68 25.78
CA ASP A 258 -9.09 18.20 26.95
C ASP A 258 -8.61 17.64 28.30
N SER A 259 -7.31 17.31 28.41
CA SER A 259 -6.70 16.82 29.66
C SER A 259 -5.20 17.12 29.73
N ASP A 260 -4.65 17.08 30.95
CA ASP A 260 -3.20 17.19 31.20
C ASP A 260 -2.48 15.83 31.12
N ILE A 261 -3.18 14.78 30.71
CA ILE A 261 -2.66 13.41 30.65
C ILE A 261 -1.85 13.25 29.38
N LYS A 262 -0.58 12.84 29.49
CA LYS A 262 0.30 12.61 28.34
C LYS A 262 0.41 11.14 27.97
N THR A 263 0.44 10.86 26.67
CA THR A 263 0.74 9.51 26.14
C THR A 263 1.61 9.61 24.90
N HIS A 264 2.41 8.58 24.64
CA HIS A 264 3.20 8.53 23.40
C HIS A 264 2.30 8.27 22.20
N THR A 265 2.76 8.63 21.01
CA THR A 265 2.08 8.26 19.77
C THR A 265 2.26 6.77 19.46
N TYR A 266 1.22 6.14 18.92
CA TYR A 266 1.19 4.70 18.70
C TYR A 266 0.39 4.31 17.45
N PHE A 267 0.62 3.10 16.93
CA PHE A 267 -0.25 2.44 15.97
C PHE A 267 -1.20 1.48 16.69
N VAL A 268 -2.41 1.32 16.16
CA VAL A 268 -3.35 0.28 16.62
C VAL A 268 -3.19 -0.99 15.81
N ALA A 269 -3.20 -2.13 16.49
CA ALA A 269 -2.95 -3.43 15.88
C ALA A 269 -3.95 -4.48 16.38
N ASP A 270 -3.99 -5.62 15.70
CA ASP A 270 -4.75 -6.78 16.17
C ASP A 270 -4.05 -7.49 17.35
N ASP A 271 -4.67 -8.54 17.89
CA ASP A 271 -4.12 -9.27 19.04
C ASP A 271 -2.88 -10.13 18.69
N ALA A 272 -2.64 -10.41 17.40
CA ALA A 272 -1.49 -11.18 16.95
C ALA A 272 -0.18 -10.39 17.07
N PHE A 273 -0.23 -9.06 17.15
CA PHE A 273 0.94 -8.22 17.39
C PHE A 273 1.36 -8.22 18.86
N LYS A 274 2.65 -7.94 19.11
CA LYS A 274 3.19 -7.73 20.46
C LYS A 274 2.83 -6.32 20.94
N LEU A 275 2.32 -6.22 22.17
CA LEU A 275 2.08 -4.93 22.82
C LEU A 275 3.43 -4.23 23.07
N SER A 276 3.53 -2.95 22.73
CA SER A 276 4.70 -2.11 23.01
C SER A 276 4.29 -0.64 23.15
N LYS A 277 5.21 0.23 23.59
CA LYS A 277 4.98 1.68 23.68
C LYS A 277 4.40 2.31 22.40
N ARG A 278 4.77 1.76 21.23
CA ARG A 278 4.34 2.25 19.90
C ARG A 278 3.26 1.38 19.23
N ILE A 279 2.85 0.26 19.84
CA ILE A 279 1.83 -0.66 19.31
C ILE A 279 0.78 -0.95 20.39
N MET A 280 -0.43 -0.42 20.20
CA MET A 280 -1.57 -0.68 21.07
C MET A 280 -2.44 -1.80 20.49
N LYS A 281 -2.76 -2.79 21.32
CA LYS A 281 -3.59 -3.94 20.96
C LYS A 281 -4.70 -4.18 21.99
N PRO A 282 -5.79 -4.88 21.63
CA PRO A 282 -6.91 -5.09 22.55
C PRO A 282 -6.50 -5.88 23.80
N TYR A 283 -7.31 -5.77 24.86
CA TYR A 283 -7.22 -6.67 26.01
C TYR A 283 -7.74 -8.06 25.59
N SER A 284 -6.91 -9.09 25.77
CA SER A 284 -7.20 -10.48 25.31
C SER A 284 -7.97 -11.33 26.33
N SER A 285 -8.41 -10.76 27.47
CA SER A 285 -9.12 -11.50 28.52
C SER A 285 -10.57 -11.83 28.13
N LYS A 286 -11.06 -13.00 28.56
CA LYS A 286 -12.48 -13.40 28.38
C LYS A 286 -13.44 -12.59 29.25
N ASN A 287 -12.98 -12.16 30.43
CA ASN A 287 -13.78 -11.39 31.39
C ASN A 287 -13.29 -9.94 31.42
N LEU A 288 -13.64 -9.18 30.38
CA LEU A 288 -13.28 -7.77 30.29
C LEU A 288 -14.16 -6.94 31.23
N ILE A 289 -13.53 -6.09 32.03
CA ILE A 289 -14.24 -5.06 32.79
C ILE A 289 -14.73 -3.94 31.86
N TYR A 290 -15.68 -3.14 32.33
CA TYR A 290 -16.34 -2.11 31.52
C TYR A 290 -15.37 -1.20 30.73
N LYS A 291 -14.35 -0.63 31.39
CA LYS A 291 -13.36 0.22 30.72
C LYS A 291 -12.56 -0.49 29.63
N GLN A 292 -12.27 -1.78 29.82
CA GLN A 292 -11.57 -2.59 28.83
C GLN A 292 -12.46 -2.90 27.62
N LYS A 293 -13.78 -3.07 27.82
CA LYS A 293 -14.75 -3.24 26.73
C LYS A 293 -14.83 -1.98 25.87
N ILE A 294 -14.95 -0.81 26.50
CA ILE A 294 -14.95 0.51 25.82
C ILE A 294 -13.66 0.68 25.01
N PHE A 295 -12.51 0.42 25.64
CA PHE A 295 -11.21 0.51 24.98
C PHE A 295 -11.12 -0.41 23.76
N ASN A 296 -11.46 -1.69 23.91
CA ASN A 296 -11.42 -2.66 22.80
C ASN A 296 -12.36 -2.25 21.66
N TYR A 297 -13.53 -1.70 21.98
CA TYR A 297 -14.48 -1.21 20.98
C TYR A 297 -13.93 -0.02 20.19
N ARG A 298 -13.40 1.01 20.87
CA ARG A 298 -12.77 2.16 20.20
C ARG A 298 -11.56 1.74 19.37
N LEU A 299 -10.71 0.86 19.92
CA LEU A 299 -9.55 0.33 19.21
C LEU A 299 -9.97 -0.44 17.96
N SER A 300 -11.01 -1.29 18.06
CA SER A 300 -11.57 -2.01 16.92
C SER A 300 -12.08 -1.06 15.83
N ARG A 301 -12.76 0.04 16.20
CA ARG A 301 -13.18 1.08 15.24
C ARG A 301 -12.00 1.72 14.52
N ALA A 302 -10.94 2.09 15.24
CA ALA A 302 -9.74 2.64 14.61
C ALA A 302 -9.03 1.60 13.73
N ARG A 303 -8.93 0.34 14.16
CA ARG A 303 -8.30 -0.75 13.40
C ARG A 303 -9.02 -1.06 12.09
N ARG A 304 -10.34 -0.88 12.00
CA ARG A 304 -11.10 -1.04 10.75
C ARG A 304 -10.61 -0.15 9.61
N THR A 305 -9.84 0.91 9.88
CA THR A 305 -9.28 1.76 8.83
C THR A 305 -8.34 1.00 7.89
N VAL A 306 -7.42 0.17 8.39
CA VAL A 306 -6.54 -0.65 7.53
C VAL A 306 -7.30 -1.79 6.85
N GLU A 307 -8.26 -2.42 7.54
CA GLU A 307 -9.14 -3.43 6.93
C GLU A 307 -9.96 -2.84 5.77
N SER A 308 -10.51 -1.64 5.97
CA SER A 308 -11.27 -0.91 4.95
C SER A 308 -10.35 -0.45 3.82
N ALA A 309 -9.14 0.01 4.12
CA ALA A 309 -8.13 0.36 3.12
C ALA A 309 -7.82 -0.85 2.22
N PHE A 310 -7.61 -2.04 2.80
CA PHE A 310 -7.45 -3.27 2.04
C PHE A 310 -8.68 -3.66 1.22
N GLY A 311 -9.88 -3.44 1.75
CA GLY A 311 -11.14 -3.65 1.03
C GLY A 311 -11.27 -2.74 -0.20
N ILE A 312 -11.08 -1.43 -0.02
CA ILE A 312 -11.11 -0.42 -1.09
C ILE A 312 -10.02 -0.75 -2.12
N PHE A 313 -8.80 -1.03 -1.67
CA PHE A 313 -7.66 -1.42 -2.50
C PHE A 313 -7.97 -2.64 -3.38
N SER A 314 -8.54 -3.69 -2.80
CA SER A 314 -8.85 -4.93 -3.54
C SER A 314 -10.01 -4.73 -4.52
N ASN A 315 -11.03 -3.97 -4.13
CA ASN A 315 -12.18 -3.70 -4.99
C ASN A 315 -11.83 -2.77 -6.16
N LYS A 316 -10.92 -1.81 -5.93
CA LYS A 316 -10.38 -0.95 -6.99
C LYS A 316 -9.50 -1.78 -7.92
N TRP A 317 -8.54 -2.53 -7.39
CA TRP A 317 -7.63 -3.38 -8.18
C TRP A 317 -8.02 -4.85 -8.11
N ARG A 318 -8.91 -5.26 -9.02
CA ARG A 318 -9.53 -6.59 -8.98
C ARG A 318 -8.55 -7.75 -9.04
N ILE A 319 -7.32 -7.52 -9.51
CA ILE A 319 -6.26 -8.54 -9.52
C ILE A 319 -6.05 -9.20 -8.14
N PHE A 320 -6.43 -8.54 -7.04
CA PHE A 320 -6.34 -9.10 -5.69
C PHE A 320 -7.51 -10.00 -5.26
N HIS A 321 -8.55 -10.17 -6.10
CA HIS A 321 -9.63 -11.13 -5.87
C HIS A 321 -9.29 -12.54 -6.39
N THR A 322 -8.33 -12.66 -7.30
CA THR A 322 -7.90 -13.92 -7.91
C THR A 322 -6.44 -14.22 -7.57
N ALA A 323 -5.97 -15.41 -7.94
CA ALA A 323 -4.57 -15.77 -7.78
C ALA A 323 -3.72 -15.15 -8.89
N ILE A 324 -2.67 -14.42 -8.51
CA ILE A 324 -1.74 -13.81 -9.44
C ILE A 324 -0.89 -14.90 -10.10
N SER A 325 -1.01 -15.02 -11.42
CA SER A 325 -0.26 -16.00 -12.23
C SER A 325 1.08 -15.43 -12.73
N MET A 326 1.88 -14.89 -11.82
CA MET A 326 3.22 -14.35 -12.07
C MET A 326 4.22 -14.89 -11.02
N LEU A 327 5.52 -14.79 -11.29
CA LEU A 327 6.54 -15.16 -10.31
C LEU A 327 6.44 -14.27 -9.06
N PRO A 328 6.79 -14.77 -7.85
CA PRO A 328 6.69 -14.01 -6.60
C PRO A 328 7.31 -12.62 -6.68
N GLU A 329 8.51 -12.47 -7.24
CA GLU A 329 9.19 -11.17 -7.34
C GLU A 329 8.44 -10.19 -8.25
N THR A 330 7.69 -10.71 -9.23
CA THR A 330 6.84 -9.87 -10.07
C THR A 330 5.50 -9.58 -9.40
N ALA A 331 4.99 -10.49 -8.58
CA ALA A 331 3.82 -10.25 -7.75
C ALA A 331 4.09 -9.14 -6.72
N ASP A 332 5.28 -9.12 -6.10
CA ASP A 332 5.69 -8.05 -5.19
C ASP A 332 5.63 -6.69 -5.90
N LEU A 333 6.19 -6.59 -7.11
CA LEU A 333 6.11 -5.38 -7.94
C LEU A 333 4.67 -4.98 -8.28
N ILE A 334 3.81 -5.96 -8.56
CA ILE A 334 2.38 -5.71 -8.83
C ILE A 334 1.69 -5.14 -7.59
N VAL A 335 1.94 -5.73 -6.41
CA VAL A 335 1.38 -5.26 -5.13
C VAL A 335 1.87 -3.85 -4.82
N THR A 336 3.18 -3.61 -4.83
CA THR A 336 3.77 -2.29 -4.53
C THR A 336 3.26 -1.23 -5.50
N ALA A 337 3.26 -1.50 -6.81
CA ALA A 337 2.77 -0.55 -7.80
C ALA A 337 1.28 -0.23 -7.62
N SER A 338 0.47 -1.23 -7.26
CA SER A 338 -0.95 -1.04 -7.00
C SER A 338 -1.17 -0.20 -5.74
N VAL A 339 -0.36 -0.37 -4.69
CA VAL A 339 -0.42 0.46 -3.47
C VAL A 339 -0.11 1.92 -3.81
N CYS A 340 0.96 2.17 -4.58
CA CYS A 340 1.30 3.51 -5.03
C CYS A 340 0.18 4.13 -5.88
N LEU A 341 -0.43 3.36 -6.79
CA LEU A 341 -1.57 3.80 -7.59
C LEU A 341 -2.80 4.11 -6.73
N HIS A 342 -3.11 3.26 -5.75
CA HIS A 342 -4.22 3.48 -4.81
C HIS A 342 -4.07 4.81 -4.06
N ASN A 343 -2.90 5.05 -3.48
CA ASN A 343 -2.62 6.30 -2.79
C ASN A 343 -2.67 7.52 -3.71
N TYR A 344 -2.11 7.40 -4.93
CA TYR A 344 -2.15 8.46 -5.94
C TYR A 344 -3.58 8.81 -6.33
N VAL A 345 -4.40 7.82 -6.66
CA VAL A 345 -5.80 8.01 -7.07
C VAL A 345 -6.62 8.61 -5.94
N LEU A 346 -6.49 8.11 -4.70
CA LEU A 346 -7.21 8.69 -3.55
C LEU A 346 -6.82 10.15 -3.30
N LYS A 347 -5.54 10.50 -3.44
CA LYS A 347 -5.05 11.87 -3.25
C LYS A 347 -5.68 12.84 -4.28
N GLU A 348 -5.77 12.42 -5.54
CA GLU A 348 -6.36 13.23 -6.60
C GLU A 348 -7.89 13.30 -6.51
N GLU A 349 -8.56 12.21 -6.12
CA GLU A 349 -10.00 12.19 -5.84
C GLU A 349 -10.34 13.15 -4.69
N GLN A 350 -9.57 13.16 -3.60
CA GLN A 350 -9.75 14.10 -2.49
C GLN A 350 -9.53 15.56 -2.90
N ARG A 351 -8.51 15.85 -3.72
CA ARG A 351 -8.26 17.19 -4.27
C ARG A 351 -9.42 17.68 -5.13
N SER A 352 -9.98 16.79 -5.94
CA SER A 352 -11.10 17.10 -6.83
C SER A 352 -12.36 17.44 -6.03
N VAL A 353 -12.64 16.67 -4.97
CA VAL A 353 -13.75 16.97 -4.04
C VAL A 353 -13.53 18.31 -3.33
N HIS A 354 -12.32 18.58 -2.83
CA HIS A 354 -12.02 19.87 -2.19
C HIS A 354 -12.17 21.06 -3.15
N LYS A 355 -11.72 20.94 -4.40
CA LYS A 355 -11.87 21.98 -5.44
C LYS A 355 -13.33 22.26 -5.77
N MET A 356 -14.18 21.23 -5.77
CA MET A 356 -15.61 21.35 -6.06
C MET A 356 -16.35 22.10 -4.93
N TYR A 357 -15.93 21.92 -3.67
CA TYR A 357 -16.50 22.64 -2.52
C TYR A 357 -15.85 24.01 -2.24
N SER A 358 -14.68 24.32 -2.80
CA SER A 358 -14.04 25.64 -2.66
C SER A 358 -14.46 26.65 -3.74
N GLN A 359 -15.42 26.31 -4.59
CA GLN A 359 -16.08 27.24 -5.51
C GLN A 359 -17.41 27.81 -4.97
N GLU A 360 -17.85 27.40 -3.78
CA GLU A 360 -18.88 28.11 -3.03
C GLU A 360 -18.21 29.04 -2.02
N GLU A 361 -18.34 30.33 -2.24
CA GLU A 361 -17.76 31.40 -1.41
C GLU A 361 -18.14 31.25 0.06
N ILE A 362 -17.13 31.20 0.95
CA ILE A 362 -17.28 31.56 2.35
C ILE A 362 -16.28 32.69 2.62
N PRO A 363 -16.68 33.79 3.29
CA PRO A 363 -15.90 35.01 3.35
C PRO A 363 -14.55 34.82 4.05
N ASN A 364 -13.55 35.51 3.51
CA ASN A 364 -12.26 35.77 4.16
C ASN A 364 -12.46 36.22 5.62
N ASN A 365 -12.14 35.33 6.56
CA ASN A 365 -11.70 35.74 7.89
C ASN A 365 -10.31 35.16 8.11
N ASN A 366 -9.32 36.01 7.84
CA ASN A 366 -7.98 35.86 8.38
C ASN A 366 -8.08 35.88 9.91
N THR A 367 -7.98 34.71 10.53
CA THR A 367 -7.45 34.59 11.88
C THR A 367 -6.39 33.51 11.86
N ASN A 368 -5.14 33.93 11.70
CA ASN A 368 -4.00 33.21 12.24
C ASN A 368 -4.27 33.05 13.74
N GLN A 369 -4.84 31.92 14.14
CA GLN A 369 -4.78 31.48 15.53
C GLN A 369 -3.51 30.67 15.67
N ASP A 370 -2.44 31.37 16.04
CA ASP A 370 -1.25 30.79 16.61
C ASP A 370 -1.68 29.87 17.76
N VAL A 371 -1.40 28.57 17.60
CA VAL A 371 -1.59 27.58 18.66
C VAL A 371 -0.53 27.86 19.73
N PRO A 372 -0.90 28.18 20.99
CA PRO A 372 0.10 28.54 21.99
C PRO A 372 0.81 27.29 22.49
N TRP A 373 2.06 27.10 22.05
CA TRP A 373 2.98 26.11 22.61
C TRP A 373 3.81 26.75 23.73
N ILE A 374 3.64 26.26 24.96
CA ILE A 374 4.52 26.59 26.09
C ILE A 374 5.74 25.65 26.03
N SER A 375 6.94 26.21 26.23
CA SER A 375 8.24 25.54 26.10
C SER A 375 8.72 24.89 27.42
N ILE A 376 9.52 23.79 27.29
CA ILE A 376 10.61 23.28 28.18
C ILE A 376 10.17 22.52 29.48
N PRO A 377 10.93 21.56 30.09
CA PRO A 377 12.24 20.92 29.78
C PRO A 377 12.27 19.38 29.63
N ASN A 378 13.41 18.91 29.09
CA ASN A 378 13.90 17.53 29.01
C ASN A 378 13.98 16.79 30.34
N VAL A 379 13.50 15.54 30.39
CA VAL A 379 14.09 14.46 31.21
C VAL A 379 14.02 13.16 30.41
N LEU A 380 15.20 12.64 30.06
CA LEU A 380 15.42 11.30 29.53
C LEU A 380 15.66 10.35 30.70
N GLU A 381 14.96 9.22 30.75
CA GLU A 381 15.50 7.95 31.27
C GLU A 381 14.85 6.76 30.53
N GLU A 382 15.64 6.09 29.69
CA GLU A 382 15.51 4.67 29.32
C GLU A 382 16.22 3.84 30.42
N ASP A 383 15.97 2.57 30.75
CA ASP A 383 15.39 1.44 30.02
C ASP A 383 15.10 0.27 31.02
N ASN A 384 14.49 -0.83 30.52
CA ASN A 384 14.06 -2.11 31.17
C ASN A 384 12.57 -2.25 31.52
N ASN A 385 11.74 -1.25 31.21
CA ASN A 385 10.35 -1.15 31.68
C ASN A 385 9.28 -1.27 30.54
N ASP A 386 9.67 -1.62 29.32
CA ASP A 386 8.88 -1.35 28.09
C ASP A 386 7.50 -2.06 28.01
N ILE A 387 7.35 -3.27 28.58
CA ILE A 387 6.02 -3.92 28.64
C ILE A 387 5.14 -3.25 29.69
N ARG A 388 5.69 -2.90 30.85
CA ARG A 388 4.96 -2.23 31.93
C ARG A 388 4.55 -0.82 31.52
N THR A 389 5.38 -0.10 30.77
CA THR A 389 5.05 1.21 30.21
C THR A 389 3.98 1.11 29.13
N ALA A 390 4.02 0.07 28.28
CA ALA A 390 2.97 -0.16 27.28
C ALA A 390 1.61 -0.52 27.91
N GLU A 391 1.61 -1.37 28.94
CA GLU A 391 0.40 -1.69 29.71
C GLU A 391 -0.14 -0.47 30.46
N ALA A 392 0.75 0.33 31.05
CA ALA A 392 0.39 1.58 31.71
C ALA A 392 -0.26 2.56 30.71
N GLN A 393 0.35 2.77 29.54
CA GLN A 393 -0.23 3.60 28.48
C GLN A 393 -1.61 3.10 28.04
N ARG A 394 -1.77 1.78 27.85
CA ARG A 394 -3.07 1.19 27.50
C ARG A 394 -4.11 1.42 28.58
N ASN A 395 -3.74 1.26 29.84
CA ASN A 395 -4.63 1.50 30.99
C ASN A 395 -5.00 2.99 31.09
N ILE A 396 -4.05 3.91 30.92
CA ILE A 396 -4.29 5.36 30.87
C ILE A 396 -5.32 5.70 29.78
N LEU A 397 -5.17 5.15 28.57
CA LEU A 397 -6.14 5.35 27.49
C LEU A 397 -7.52 4.77 27.84
N SER A 398 -7.56 3.60 28.48
CA SER A 398 -8.82 2.98 28.93
C SER A 398 -9.56 3.82 29.98
N ASP A 399 -8.80 4.47 30.87
CA ASP A 399 -9.35 5.37 31.90
C ASP A 399 -9.76 6.71 31.29
N TYR A 400 -8.99 7.24 30.34
CA TYR A 400 -9.36 8.45 29.60
C TYR A 400 -10.69 8.28 28.85
N PHE A 401 -10.92 7.15 28.17
CA PHE A 401 -12.13 6.93 27.39
C PHE A 401 -13.43 6.87 28.21
N ILE A 402 -13.33 6.65 29.52
CA ILE A 402 -14.47 6.69 30.44
C ILE A 402 -14.56 8.01 31.21
N SER A 403 -13.56 8.90 31.09
CA SER A 403 -13.56 10.22 31.72
C SER A 403 -14.49 11.20 31.00
N GLU A 404 -14.83 12.30 31.66
CA GLU A 404 -15.63 13.39 31.05
C GLU A 404 -14.97 13.98 29.80
N ALA A 405 -13.63 14.09 29.79
CA ALA A 405 -12.88 14.60 28.65
C ALA A 405 -12.88 13.63 27.46
N GLY A 406 -12.77 12.32 27.73
CA GLY A 406 -12.58 11.33 26.67
C GLY A 406 -13.84 10.60 26.22
N LYS A 407 -14.94 10.62 26.97
CA LYS A 407 -16.17 9.89 26.65
C LYS A 407 -16.85 10.43 25.40
N VAL A 408 -17.51 9.54 24.67
CA VAL A 408 -18.31 9.88 23.48
C VAL A 408 -19.67 9.19 23.57
N GLU A 409 -20.74 9.81 23.09
CA GLU A 409 -22.12 9.34 23.31
C GLU A 409 -22.36 7.90 22.82
N TRP A 410 -21.84 7.57 21.63
CA TRP A 410 -22.05 6.27 20.97
C TRP A 410 -21.24 5.11 21.56
N GLN A 411 -20.33 5.34 22.51
CA GLN A 411 -19.41 4.28 22.95
C GLN A 411 -20.09 3.14 23.73
N HIS A 412 -21.38 3.27 24.02
CA HIS A 412 -22.20 2.27 24.68
C HIS A 412 -23.04 1.43 23.69
N ASP A 413 -23.08 1.79 22.40
CA ASP A 413 -23.96 1.21 21.38
C ASP A 413 -23.31 0.02 20.65
N TYR A 414 -22.82 -0.97 21.40
CA TYR A 414 -22.05 -2.07 20.83
C TYR A 414 -22.87 -3.03 19.93
N HIS A 415 -24.21 -2.98 19.97
CA HIS A 415 -25.09 -3.95 19.28
C HIS A 415 -25.55 -3.52 17.88
N ASP A 416 -25.70 -2.22 17.59
CA ASP A 416 -26.28 -1.75 16.31
C ASP A 416 -25.24 -1.29 15.26
N TYR A 417 -23.96 -1.22 15.63
CA TYR A 417 -22.93 -0.54 14.84
C TYR A 417 -22.38 -1.32 13.62
N MET A 418 -22.71 -2.61 13.48
CA MET A 418 -22.23 -3.41 12.34
C MET A 418 -22.91 -3.04 11.01
N ILE A 419 -24.09 -2.41 11.05
CA ILE A 419 -24.93 -2.19 9.88
C ILE A 419 -24.65 -0.83 9.20
N ASP A 420 -24.36 0.23 9.96
CA ASP A 420 -24.24 1.59 9.41
C ASP A 420 -22.88 1.91 8.78
N LEU A 421 -21.79 1.30 9.25
CA LEU A 421 -20.47 1.48 8.63
C LEU A 421 -20.33 0.71 7.30
N PHE A 422 -21.03 -0.41 7.14
CA PHE A 422 -21.13 -1.07 5.83
C PHE A 422 -21.71 -0.10 4.81
N LYS A 423 -22.70 0.73 5.17
CA LYS A 423 -23.25 1.73 4.25
C LYS A 423 -22.23 2.82 3.87
N GLU A 424 -21.41 3.31 4.79
CA GLU A 424 -20.37 4.32 4.48
C GLU A 424 -19.25 3.78 3.58
N VAL A 425 -18.73 2.58 3.87
CA VAL A 425 -17.71 1.93 3.03
C VAL A 425 -18.30 1.55 1.67
N PHE A 426 -19.55 1.08 1.63
CA PHE A 426 -20.25 0.75 0.38
C PHE A 426 -20.57 2.01 -0.44
N MET A 427 -20.85 3.15 0.20
CA MET A 427 -21.00 4.46 -0.46
C MET A 427 -19.68 4.95 -1.07
N GLN A 428 -18.53 4.69 -0.44
CA GLN A 428 -17.22 4.99 -1.03
C GLN A 428 -16.80 3.98 -2.11
N MET A 429 -17.30 2.74 -2.06
CA MET A 429 -17.05 1.72 -3.08
C MET A 429 -17.94 1.88 -4.34
N ASN A 430 -19.09 2.57 -4.23
CA ASN A 430 -20.05 2.78 -5.32
C ASN A 430 -20.08 4.20 -5.89
N LYS A 431 -19.23 5.11 -5.40
CA LYS A 431 -18.89 6.36 -6.09
C LYS A 431 -17.66 6.13 -6.96
#